data_AF-A0A520BAL4-F1
#
_entry.id   AF-A0A520BAL4-F1
#
_cell.length_a   1.000
_cell.length_b   1.000
_cell.length_c   1.000
_cell.angle_alpha   90.00
_cell.angle_beta   90.00
_cell.angle_gamma   90.00
#
_symmetry.space_group_name_H-M   'P 1'
#
loop_
_entity.id
_entity.type
_entity.pdbx_description
1 polymer ?
#
loop_
_entity_poly.entity_id
_entity_poly.type
_entity_poly.pdbx_seq_one_letter_code
_entity_poly.pdbx_strand_id
1 'polypeptide(L)'
;PWPWMKDQYGPAYDQLEAALVDIRRQAGARPKAVLVVSSHWETEDFTVSSGSAPGMIYDYGGFPPHTYQIQYPAPGQPQLAERVAGLLNGAGQPATLDAERGFQLVVGRAVLVLHPRPGAAAVRDEIRGQAQRW
;
A
#
# COMPACT_ATOMS: atom_id res chain seq x y z
N PRO A 1 9.17 8.63 6.46
CA PRO A 1 8.68 8.41 7.85
C PRO A 1 7.56 9.38 8.26
N TRP A 2 7.21 10.37 7.45
CA TRP A 2 5.94 11.09 7.54
C TRP A 2 4.74 10.10 7.58
N PRO A 3 3.67 10.34 8.36
CA PRO A 3 3.43 11.50 9.24
C PRO A 3 4.09 11.41 10.62
N TRP A 4 4.73 10.31 10.99
CA TRP A 4 5.29 10.09 12.33
C TRP A 4 6.57 10.88 12.65
N MET A 5 7.08 11.64 11.70
CA MET A 5 8.18 12.58 11.89
C MET A 5 7.79 14.02 11.51
N LYS A 6 6.49 14.36 11.55
CA LYS A 6 5.99 15.71 11.19
C LYS A 6 6.77 16.82 11.90
N ASP A 7 7.01 16.70 13.20
CA ASP A 7 7.75 17.70 13.98
C ASP A 7 9.19 17.94 13.48
N GLN A 8 9.80 16.93 12.87
CA GLN A 8 11.19 16.99 12.39
C GLN A 8 11.30 17.55 10.97
N TYR A 9 10.23 17.44 10.17
CA TYR A 9 10.18 17.93 8.79
C TYR A 9 9.39 19.22 8.62
N GLY A 10 8.69 19.69 9.66
CA GLY A 10 7.87 20.90 9.60
C GLY A 10 6.90 20.86 8.41
N PRO A 11 6.76 21.97 7.66
CA PRO A 11 5.77 22.08 6.58
C PRO A 11 6.20 21.38 5.27
N ALA A 12 7.35 20.70 5.24
CA ALA A 12 7.93 20.16 4.01
C ALA A 12 7.00 19.18 3.27
N TYR A 13 6.05 18.55 3.97
CA TYR A 13 5.11 17.58 3.41
C TYR A 13 3.64 18.06 3.44
N ASP A 14 3.36 19.31 3.78
CA ASP A 14 1.98 19.80 3.92
C ASP A 14 1.20 19.73 2.60
N GLN A 15 1.85 20.04 1.47
CA GLN A 15 1.22 19.91 0.16
C GLN A 15 0.91 18.45 -0.19
N LEU A 16 1.81 17.53 0.15
CA LEU A 16 1.59 16.10 -0.05
C LEU A 16 0.43 15.60 0.83
N GLU A 17 0.38 16.04 2.08
CA GLU A 17 -0.73 15.75 2.99
C GLU A 17 -2.05 16.24 2.43
N ALA A 18 -2.10 17.51 2.02
CA ALA A 18 -3.30 18.12 1.44
C ALA A 18 -3.77 17.37 0.20
N ALA A 19 -2.85 16.98 -0.70
CA ALA A 19 -3.17 16.20 -1.89
C ALA A 19 -3.74 14.82 -1.55
N LEU A 20 -3.13 14.10 -0.60
CA LEU A 20 -3.60 12.79 -0.18
C LEU A 20 -4.96 12.86 0.54
N VAL A 21 -5.21 13.92 1.32
CA VAL A 21 -6.54 14.17 1.90
C VAL A 21 -7.55 14.48 0.82
N ASP A 22 -7.17 15.25 -0.22
CA ASP A 22 -8.07 15.63 -1.30
C ASP A 22 -8.55 14.44 -2.13
N ILE A 23 -7.74 13.38 -2.28
CA ILE A 23 -8.16 12.13 -2.94
C ILE A 23 -9.45 11.58 -2.30
N ARG A 24 -9.61 11.70 -0.97
CA ARG A 24 -10.83 11.26 -0.27
C ARG A 24 -12.05 12.07 -0.69
N ARG A 25 -11.86 13.38 -0.90
CA ARG A 25 -12.92 14.28 -1.38
C ARG A 25 -13.27 13.94 -2.83
N GLN A 26 -12.26 13.75 -3.68
CA GLN A 26 -12.44 13.42 -5.09
C GLN A 26 -13.13 12.07 -5.31
N ALA A 27 -12.90 11.09 -4.43
CA ALA A 27 -13.56 9.79 -4.49
C ALA A 27 -15.10 9.87 -4.32
N GLY A 28 -15.64 10.99 -3.79
CA GLY A 28 -17.07 11.27 -3.66
C GLY A 28 -17.82 10.43 -2.61
N ALA A 29 -17.29 9.26 -2.25
CA ALA A 29 -17.77 8.40 -1.17
C ALA A 29 -16.59 7.69 -0.50
N ARG A 30 -16.84 7.15 0.70
CA ARG A 30 -15.81 6.37 1.41
C ARG A 30 -15.50 5.07 0.63
N PRO A 31 -14.26 4.83 0.21
CA PRO A 31 -13.87 3.57 -0.42
C PRO A 31 -14.12 2.38 0.51
N LYS A 32 -14.56 1.26 -0.08
CA LYS A 32 -14.69 -0.03 0.63
C LYS A 32 -13.35 -0.78 0.71
N ALA A 33 -12.45 -0.48 -0.22
CA ALA A 33 -11.09 -1.00 -0.26
C ALA A 33 -10.17 -0.01 -0.97
N VAL A 34 -8.86 -0.12 -0.73
CA VAL A 34 -7.82 0.62 -1.43
C VAL A 34 -6.90 -0.37 -2.11
N LEU A 35 -6.73 -0.24 -3.43
CA LEU A 35 -5.72 -0.97 -4.18
C LEU A 35 -4.43 -0.13 -4.22
N VAL A 36 -3.31 -0.68 -3.76
CA VAL A 36 -2.02 0.01 -3.80
C VAL A 36 -1.06 -0.72 -4.70
N VAL A 37 -0.49 0.01 -5.66
CA VAL A 37 0.64 -0.45 -6.46
C VAL A 37 1.92 0.09 -5.84
N SER A 38 2.87 -0.79 -5.51
CA SER A 38 4.08 -0.41 -4.77
C SER A 38 5.34 -0.92 -5.45
N SER A 39 6.25 0.02 -5.72
CA SER A 39 7.58 -0.20 -6.31
C SER A 39 8.62 -0.81 -5.37
N HIS A 40 8.26 -1.06 -4.11
CA HIS A 40 9.17 -1.62 -3.11
C HIS A 40 9.13 -3.16 -3.04
N TRP A 41 8.27 -3.81 -3.82
CA TRP A 41 8.27 -5.26 -4.00
C TRP A 41 8.32 -5.46 -5.50
N GLU A 42 9.31 -6.22 -5.93
CA GLU A 42 9.49 -6.58 -7.32
C GLU A 42 9.45 -8.11 -7.40
N THR A 43 8.61 -8.61 -8.30
CA THR A 43 8.53 -10.02 -8.66
C THR A 43 8.61 -10.19 -10.17
N GLU A 44 8.87 -11.41 -10.66
CA GLU A 44 8.96 -11.66 -12.10
C GLU A 44 7.63 -11.41 -12.82
N ASP A 45 6.54 -11.90 -12.23
CA ASP A 45 5.15 -11.73 -12.64
C ASP A 45 4.40 -10.80 -11.66
N PHE A 46 3.16 -10.42 -11.98
CA PHE A 46 2.33 -9.68 -11.02
C PHE A 46 2.08 -10.54 -9.78
N THR A 47 2.25 -9.96 -8.60
CA THR A 47 1.95 -10.66 -7.34
C THR A 47 1.06 -9.82 -6.45
N VAL A 48 -0.05 -10.40 -6.02
CA VAL A 48 -1.08 -9.73 -5.22
C VAL A 48 -1.02 -10.26 -3.80
N SER A 49 -0.86 -9.36 -2.82
CA SER A 49 -0.92 -9.75 -1.40
C SER A 49 -2.34 -10.16 -1.02
N SER A 50 -2.49 -11.34 -0.43
CA SER A 50 -3.76 -12.01 -0.18
C SER A 50 -3.96 -12.44 1.28
N GLY A 51 -3.01 -12.17 2.18
CA GLY A 51 -3.13 -12.49 3.60
C GLY A 51 -4.31 -11.74 4.26
N SER A 52 -5.06 -12.41 5.13
CA SER A 52 -6.21 -11.80 5.82
C SER A 52 -5.81 -10.83 6.93
N ALA A 53 -4.67 -11.09 7.58
CA ALA A 53 -4.06 -10.23 8.60
C ALA A 53 -2.55 -10.10 8.36
N PRO A 54 -2.11 -9.36 7.33
CA PRO A 54 -0.70 -9.25 6.99
C PRO A 54 0.10 -8.55 8.10
N GLY A 55 1.32 -9.03 8.35
CA GLY A 55 2.29 -8.35 9.21
C GLY A 55 2.80 -7.04 8.59
N MET A 56 3.69 -6.34 9.28
CA MET A 56 4.36 -5.13 8.75
C MET A 56 5.79 -5.44 8.30
N ILE A 57 6.20 -4.88 7.16
CA ILE A 57 7.55 -4.94 6.60
C ILE A 57 8.19 -3.55 6.67
N TYR A 58 9.42 -3.50 7.16
CA TYR A 58 10.23 -2.29 7.28
C TYR A 58 11.48 -2.42 6.39
N ASP A 59 11.32 -2.14 5.10
CA ASP A 59 12.34 -2.26 4.05
C ASP A 59 13.05 -0.93 3.76
N TYR A 60 13.31 -0.13 4.80
CA TYR A 60 13.95 1.19 4.69
C TYR A 60 14.94 1.45 5.83
N GLY A 61 15.99 2.23 5.59
CA GLY A 61 17.08 2.48 6.53
C GLY A 61 17.29 3.96 6.86
N GLY A 62 18.05 4.24 7.93
CA GLY A 62 18.54 5.60 8.24
C GLY A 62 17.58 6.50 9.01
N PHE A 63 16.52 5.95 9.61
CA PHE A 63 15.53 6.73 10.37
C PHE A 63 15.60 6.44 11.89
N PRO A 64 14.98 7.28 12.73
CA PRO A 64 14.94 7.05 14.17
C PRO A 64 14.28 5.70 14.56
N PRO A 65 14.70 5.05 15.66
CA PRO A 65 14.20 3.75 16.10
C PRO A 65 12.68 3.64 16.24
N HIS A 66 12.02 4.71 16.69
CA HIS A 66 10.56 4.71 16.86
C HIS A 66 9.81 4.46 15.54
N THR A 67 10.42 4.77 14.39
CA THR A 67 9.78 4.55 13.09
C THR A 67 9.65 3.07 12.73
N TYR A 68 10.52 2.22 13.27
CA TYR A 68 10.52 0.77 13.07
C TYR A 68 9.56 0.03 14.02
N GLN A 69 8.95 0.77 14.95
CA GLN A 69 7.97 0.24 15.91
C GLN A 69 6.53 0.59 15.51
N ILE A 70 6.35 1.32 14.40
CA ILE A 70 5.04 1.76 13.94
C ILE A 70 4.25 0.57 13.40
N GLN A 71 3.22 0.18 14.14
CA GLN A 71 2.29 -0.84 13.69
C GLN A 71 1.07 -0.23 13.00
N TYR A 72 0.67 -0.84 11.88
CA TYR A 72 -0.57 -0.50 11.18
C TYR A 72 -1.31 -1.80 10.83
N PRO A 73 -2.13 -2.35 11.75
CA PRO A 73 -2.78 -3.65 11.58
C PRO A 73 -4.01 -3.50 10.67
N ALA A 74 -3.79 -3.15 9.41
CA ALA A 74 -4.86 -3.13 8.43
C ALA A 74 -5.28 -4.57 8.08
N PRO A 75 -6.58 -4.87 8.00
CA PRO A 75 -7.03 -6.16 7.48
C PRO A 75 -6.71 -6.25 5.99
N GLY A 76 -6.29 -7.41 5.53
CA GLY A 76 -6.26 -7.72 4.11
C GLY A 76 -7.66 -8.07 3.59
N GLN A 77 -7.80 -8.21 2.26
CA GLN A 77 -9.03 -8.66 1.60
C GLN A 77 -8.72 -9.81 0.64
N PRO A 78 -8.64 -11.06 1.12
CA PRO A 78 -8.32 -12.21 0.28
C PRO A 78 -9.24 -12.33 -0.96
N GLN A 79 -10.55 -12.12 -0.80
CA GLN A 79 -11.48 -12.23 -1.93
C GLN A 79 -11.27 -11.12 -2.99
N LEU A 80 -10.87 -9.92 -2.56
CA LEU A 80 -10.56 -8.85 -3.50
C LEU A 80 -9.20 -9.09 -4.16
N ALA A 81 -8.23 -9.66 -3.44
CA ALA A 81 -6.95 -10.10 -4.00
C ALA A 81 -7.15 -11.16 -5.10
N GLU A 82 -7.95 -12.19 -4.83
CA GLU A 82 -8.35 -13.20 -5.82
C GLU A 82 -8.98 -12.57 -7.05
N ARG A 83 -9.89 -11.61 -6.85
CA ARG A 83 -10.54 -10.89 -7.95
C ARG A 83 -9.55 -10.09 -8.79
N VAL A 84 -8.57 -9.41 -8.16
CA VAL A 84 -7.53 -8.66 -8.86
C VAL A 84 -6.67 -9.59 -9.69
N ALA A 85 -6.15 -10.68 -9.11
CA ALA A 85 -5.36 -11.67 -9.83
C ALA A 85 -6.16 -12.30 -10.99
N GLY A 86 -7.44 -12.59 -10.78
CA GLY A 86 -8.32 -13.09 -11.85
C GLY A 86 -8.49 -12.11 -13.00
N LEU A 87 -8.62 -10.81 -12.73
CA LEU A 87 -8.72 -9.76 -13.76
C LEU A 87 -7.42 -9.62 -14.56
N LEU A 88 -6.26 -9.65 -13.90
CA LEU A 88 -4.95 -9.59 -14.55
C LEU A 88 -4.73 -10.80 -15.47
N ASN A 89 -4.96 -12.00 -14.94
CA ASN A 89 -4.82 -13.23 -15.71
C ASN A 89 -5.79 -13.25 -16.91
N GLY A 90 -7.04 -12.79 -16.72
CA GLY A 90 -8.02 -12.64 -17.80
C GLY A 90 -7.60 -11.63 -18.88
N ALA A 91 -6.75 -10.66 -18.53
CA ALA A 91 -6.15 -9.70 -19.47
C ALA A 91 -4.82 -10.20 -20.08
N GLY A 92 -4.42 -11.44 -19.82
CA GLY A 92 -3.17 -12.02 -20.33
C GLY A 92 -1.92 -11.54 -19.59
N GLN A 93 -2.07 -10.95 -18.41
CA GLN A 93 -0.97 -10.60 -17.51
C GLN A 93 -0.86 -11.68 -16.42
N PRO A 94 0.18 -12.53 -16.43
CA PRO A 94 0.35 -13.55 -15.40
C PRO A 94 0.37 -12.91 -14.00
N ALA A 95 -0.51 -13.40 -13.12
CA ALA A 95 -0.65 -12.91 -11.77
C ALA A 95 -0.83 -14.03 -10.75
N THR A 96 -0.12 -13.93 -9.64
CA THR A 96 -0.15 -14.89 -8.52
C THR A 96 -0.57 -14.22 -7.21
N LEU A 97 -0.92 -15.06 -6.22
CA LEU A 97 -1.29 -14.61 -4.88
C LEU A 97 -0.17 -14.96 -3.89
N ASP A 98 0.14 -14.03 -2.98
CA ASP A 98 1.04 -14.26 -1.85
C ASP A 98 0.28 -14.03 -0.53
N ALA A 99 0.10 -15.10 0.24
CA ALA A 99 -0.64 -15.07 1.51
C ALA A 99 0.24 -14.68 2.72
N GLU A 100 1.56 -14.76 2.57
CA GLU A 100 2.52 -14.56 3.66
C GLU A 100 3.09 -13.14 3.66
N ARG A 101 3.05 -12.44 2.52
CA ARG A 101 3.59 -11.09 2.39
C ARG A 101 2.88 -10.08 3.30
N GLY A 102 3.66 -9.46 4.18
CA GLY A 102 3.25 -8.32 5.00
C GLY A 102 3.13 -6.99 4.23
N PHE A 103 2.47 -6.01 4.84
CA PHE A 103 2.35 -4.65 4.35
C PHE A 103 3.62 -3.82 4.61
N GLN A 104 4.11 -3.17 3.55
CA GLN A 104 5.22 -2.22 3.69
C GLN A 104 4.75 -0.96 4.42
N LEU A 105 5.58 -0.40 5.29
CA LEU A 105 5.23 0.82 6.01
C LEU A 105 4.86 1.97 5.07
N VAL A 106 5.50 2.06 3.90
CA VAL A 106 5.19 3.09 2.89
C VAL A 106 3.75 2.98 2.36
N VAL A 107 3.20 1.77 2.27
CA VAL A 107 1.80 1.51 1.92
C VAL A 107 0.89 1.93 3.06
N GLY A 108 1.24 1.56 4.29
CA GLY A 108 0.54 2.01 5.50
C GLY A 108 0.42 3.54 5.59
N ARG A 109 1.44 4.28 5.15
CA ARG A 109 1.41 5.77 5.10
C ARG A 109 0.32 6.29 4.17
N ALA A 110 0.27 5.79 2.93
CA ALA A 110 -0.73 6.24 1.96
C ALA A 110 -2.15 5.90 2.42
N VAL A 111 -2.35 4.69 2.94
CA VAL A 111 -3.67 4.25 3.43
C VAL A 111 -4.11 5.02 4.68
N LEU A 112 -3.20 5.37 5.60
CA LEU A 112 -3.54 6.13 6.80
C LEU A 112 -4.15 7.51 6.48
N VAL A 113 -3.65 8.19 5.45
CA VAL A 113 -4.16 9.51 5.08
C VAL A 113 -5.53 9.40 4.41
N LEU A 114 -5.71 8.38 3.57
CA LEU A 114 -6.99 8.06 2.93
C LEU A 114 -8.02 7.53 3.94
N HIS A 115 -7.56 6.84 4.98
CA HIS A 115 -8.36 6.19 5.99
C HIS A 115 -7.66 6.21 7.36
N PRO A 116 -7.93 7.23 8.19
CA PRO A 116 -7.26 7.39 9.49
C PRO A 116 -7.70 6.40 10.57
N ARG A 117 -8.48 5.36 10.23
CA ARG A 117 -8.88 4.29 11.15
C ARG A 117 -8.48 2.92 10.59
N PRO A 118 -7.86 2.03 11.40
CA PRO A 118 -7.63 0.65 11.00
C PRO A 118 -8.99 -0.02 10.75
N GLY A 119 -9.20 -0.52 9.53
CA GLY A 119 -10.50 -1.05 9.08
C GLY A 119 -10.84 -0.72 7.63
N ALA A 120 -10.05 0.10 6.96
CA ALA A 120 -10.04 0.14 5.50
C ALA A 120 -9.15 -0.99 4.98
N ALA A 121 -9.71 -1.74 4.07
CA ALA A 121 -9.17 -2.99 3.63
C ALA A 121 -8.28 -2.74 2.42
N ALA A 122 -7.01 -3.12 2.50
CA ALA A 122 -6.05 -2.87 1.43
C ALA A 122 -5.86 -4.14 0.59
N VAL A 123 -5.89 -3.98 -0.72
CA VAL A 123 -5.38 -4.97 -1.66
C VAL A 123 -4.20 -4.35 -2.36
N ARG A 124 -3.23 -5.18 -2.72
CA ARG A 124 -2.00 -4.72 -3.36
C ARG A 124 -1.88 -5.39 -4.70
N ASP A 125 -1.48 -4.63 -5.70
CA ASP A 125 -1.07 -5.17 -7.00
C ASP A 125 0.31 -4.60 -7.37
N GLU A 126 1.00 -5.16 -8.34
CA GLU A 126 2.20 -4.57 -8.94
C GLU A 126 1.87 -4.05 -10.35
N ILE A 127 2.77 -3.30 -10.98
CA ILE A 127 2.83 -3.14 -12.44
C ILE A 127 4.24 -3.54 -12.89
N ARG A 128 4.37 -4.64 -13.64
CA ARG A 128 5.48 -4.85 -14.58
C ARG A 128 5.00 -4.72 -16.01
N GLY A 129 4.76 -3.49 -16.45
CA GLY A 129 4.55 -3.17 -17.87
C GLY A 129 5.85 -2.73 -18.51
N GLN A 130 6.75 -3.66 -18.86
CA GLN A 130 7.93 -3.45 -19.74
C GLN A 130 8.73 -2.13 -19.58
N ALA A 131 8.79 -1.52 -18.40
CA ALA A 131 9.49 -0.26 -18.19
C ALA A 131 10.86 -0.49 -17.57
N GLN A 132 11.74 -1.22 -18.27
CA GLN A 132 13.21 -1.18 -18.13
C GLN A 132 13.88 -2.18 -19.10
N ARG A 133 13.88 -1.82 -20.39
CA ARG A 133 15.05 -2.05 -21.26
C ARG A 133 15.49 -0.69 -21.77
N TRP A 134 16.37 -0.03 -21.01
CA TRP A 134 17.29 1.00 -21.49
C TRP A 134 18.58 0.83 -20.72
#